data_AF-A0A951UKK9-F1
#
_entry.id   AF-A0A951UKK9-F1
#
_cell.length_a   1.000
_cell.length_b   1.000
_cell.length_c   1.000
_cell.angle_alpha   90.00
_cell.angle_beta   90.00
_cell.angle_gamma   90.00
#
_symmetry.space_group_name_H-M   'P 1'
#
loop_
_entity.id
_entity.type
_entity.pdbx_description
1 polymer ?
#
loop_
_entity_poly.entity_id
_entity_poly.type
_entity_poly.pdbx_seq_one_letter_code
_entity_poly.pdbx_strand_id
1 'polypeptide(L)'
;MLNIALPDQVAAFVEEQATAAGFNTANEYVYHLIVREQERLAEQRQVEALLLEGLESGSPIEATDDWWNRKRSQLIKRVHQPEVIPRSPH
;
A
#
# COMPACT_ATOMS: atom_id res chain seq x y z
N MET A 1 26.69 4.23 8.37
CA MET A 1 26.32 4.40 9.78
C MET A 1 25.64 5.76 9.90
N LEU A 2 24.41 5.82 10.40
CA LEU A 2 23.68 7.07 10.60
C LEU A 2 24.11 7.63 11.96
N ASN A 3 24.71 8.82 12.00
CA ASN A 3 25.14 9.44 13.24
C ASN A 3 24.16 10.56 13.61
N ILE A 4 23.26 10.28 14.55
CA ILE A 4 22.29 11.24 15.06
C ILE A 4 22.64 11.54 16.50
N ALA A 5 22.78 12.82 16.84
CA ALA A 5 22.91 13.23 18.24
C ALA A 5 21.53 13.18 18.90
N LEU A 6 21.36 12.27 19.86
CA LEU A 6 20.15 12.16 20.67
C LEU A 6 20.48 12.58 22.11
N PRO A 7 19.57 13.27 22.81
CA PRO A 7 19.68 13.44 24.26
C PRO A 7 19.78 12.08 24.96
N ASP A 8 20.56 11.99 26.05
CA ASP A 8 20.84 10.72 26.74
C ASP A 8 19.57 9.93 27.10
N GLN A 9 18.51 10.62 27.53
CA GLN A 9 17.23 9.99 27.85
C GLN A 9 16.58 9.32 26.64
N VAL A 10 16.68 9.93 25.46
CA VAL A 10 16.13 9.39 24.22
C VAL A 10 16.99 8.23 23.73
N ALA A 11 18.32 8.33 23.85
CA ALA A 11 19.22 7.24 23.51
C ALA A 11 18.93 5.98 24.36
N ALA A 12 18.82 6.13 25.68
CA ALA A 12 18.50 5.03 26.60
C ALA A 12 17.14 4.38 26.28
N PHE A 13 16.12 5.19 25.98
CA PHE A 13 14.82 4.68 25.56
C PHE A 13 14.92 3.86 24.26
N VAL A 14 15.63 4.36 23.25
CA VAL A 14 15.78 3.66 21.96
C VAL A 14 16.56 2.35 22.12
N GLU A 15 17.58 2.31 22.99
CA GLU A 15 18.32 1.07 23.30
C GLU A 15 17.43 0.02 24.00
N GLU A 16 16.60 0.44 24.95
CA GLU A 16 15.64 -0.44 25.62
C GLU A 16 14.62 -1.01 24.60
N GLN A 17 14.07 -0.15 23.74
CA GLN A 17 13.15 -0.57 22.70
C GLN A 17 13.81 -1.50 21.67
N ALA A 18 15.05 -1.22 21.27
CA ALA A 18 15.81 -2.07 20.35
C ALA A 18 15.98 -3.48 20.93
N THR A 19 16.38 -3.57 22.20
CA THR A 19 16.53 -4.84 22.91
C THR A 19 15.20 -5.59 23.01
N ALA A 20 14.13 -4.91 23.42
CA ALA A 20 12.79 -5.48 23.53
C ALA A 20 12.25 -6.00 22.18
N ALA A 21 12.59 -5.31 21.08
CA ALA A 21 12.22 -5.69 19.73
C ALA A 21 13.20 -6.70 19.08
N GLY A 22 14.26 -7.12 19.79
CA GLY A 22 15.20 -8.16 19.35
C GLY A 22 16.32 -7.69 18.41
N PHE A 23 16.59 -6.38 18.34
CA PHE A 23 17.70 -5.82 17.56
C PHE A 23 19.00 -5.80 18.38
N ASN A 24 20.14 -5.91 17.71
CA ASN A 24 21.45 -5.94 18.38
C ASN A 24 21.96 -4.52 18.70
N THR A 25 21.49 -3.50 17.97
CA THR A 25 21.88 -2.10 18.20
C THR A 25 20.71 -1.13 18.01
N ALA A 26 20.79 0.02 18.69
CA ALA A 26 19.87 1.13 18.49
C ALA A 26 19.84 1.64 17.03
N ASN A 27 20.98 1.65 16.34
CA ASN A 27 21.05 2.13 14.95
C ASN A 27 20.31 1.18 13.98
N GLU A 28 20.38 -0.14 14.20
CA GLU A 28 19.58 -1.11 13.44
C GLU A 28 18.08 -0.89 13.67
N TYR A 29 17.69 -0.70 14.93
CA TYR A 29 16.29 -0.43 15.27
C TYR A 29 15.78 0.87 14.64
N VAL A 30 16.53 1.96 14.72
CA VAL A 30 16.17 3.25 14.08
C VAL A 30 16.08 3.11 12.56
N TYR A 31 17.02 2.40 11.94
CA TYR A 31 16.95 2.14 10.50
C TYR A 31 15.67 1.38 10.13
N HIS A 32 15.34 0.34 10.88
CA HIS A 32 14.09 -0.41 10.70
C HIS A 32 12.84 0.49 10.84
N LEU A 33 12.81 1.38 11.84
CA LEU A 33 11.71 2.34 12.01
C LEU A 33 11.58 3.28 10.80
N ILE A 34 12.70 3.76 10.24
CA ILE A 34 12.71 4.61 9.05
C ILE A 34 12.19 3.87 7.82
N VAL A 35 12.61 2.62 7.61
CA VAL A 35 12.11 1.80 6.49
C VAL A 35 10.60 1.58 6.62
N ARG A 36 10.12 1.21 7.82
CA ARG A 36 8.69 1.03 8.09
C ARG A 36 7.90 2.32 7.84
N GLU A 37 8.43 3.48 8.24
CA GLU A 37 7.74 4.76 7.99
C GLU A 37 7.72 5.10 6.49
N GLN A 38 8.78 4.80 5.75
CA GLN A 38 8.78 4.97 4.29
C GLN A 38 7.72 4.11 3.61
N GLU A 39 7.59 2.84 4.02
CA GLU A 39 6.54 1.94 3.53
C GLU A 39 5.15 2.49 3.84
N ARG A 40 4.89 2.90 5.09
CA ARG A 40 3.63 3.50 5.52
C ARG A 40 3.27 4.73 4.69
N LEU A 41 4.24 5.61 4.44
CA LEU A 41 4.03 6.81 3.62
C LEU A 41 3.77 6.48 2.14
N ALA A 42 4.40 5.41 1.62
CA ALA A 42 4.15 4.96 0.26
C ALA A 42 2.74 4.38 0.10
N GLU A 43 2.30 3.54 1.03
CA GLU A 43 0.93 3.01 1.08
C GLU A 43 -0.10 4.14 1.18
N GLN A 44 0.14 5.12 2.06
CA GLN A 44 -0.75 6.27 2.22
C GLN A 44 -0.90 7.05 0.91
N ARG A 45 0.20 7.34 0.22
CA ARG A 45 0.16 8.02 -1.08
C ARG A 45 -0.58 7.20 -2.15
N GLN A 46 -0.40 5.89 -2.15
CA GLN A 46 -1.10 5.01 -3.09
C GLN A 46 -2.62 5.03 -2.85
N VAL A 47 -3.05 4.95 -1.58
CA VAL A 47 -4.47 5.03 -1.23
C VAL A 47 -5.06 6.38 -1.62
N GLU A 48 -4.35 7.48 -1.33
CA GLU A 48 -4.78 8.83 -1.71
C GLU A 48 -4.95 8.96 -3.23
N ALA A 49 -3.99 8.44 -4.01
CA ALA A 49 -4.09 8.43 -5.47
C ALA A 49 -5.32 7.66 -5.97
N LEU A 50 -5.59 6.47 -5.41
CA LEU A 50 -6.77 5.68 -5.77
C LEU A 50 -8.10 6.35 -5.37
N LEU A 51 -8.12 7.06 -4.25
CA LEU A 51 -9.29 7.84 -3.83
C LEU A 51 -9.55 9.00 -4.78
N LEU A 52 -8.49 9.72 -5.19
CA LEU A 52 -8.59 10.79 -6.19
C LEU A 52 -9.09 10.24 -7.53
N GLU A 53 -8.52 9.13 -8.01
CA GLU A 53 -8.99 8.45 -9.23
C GLU A 53 -10.48 8.08 -9.10
N GLY A 54 -10.91 7.58 -7.94
CA GLY A 54 -12.31 7.27 -7.67
C GLY A 54 -13.22 8.50 -7.72
N LEU A 55 -12.79 9.64 -7.16
CA LEU A 55 -13.54 10.91 -7.23
C LEU A 55 -13.61 11.45 -8.66
N GLU A 56 -12.57 11.25 -9.45
CA GLU A 56 -12.48 11.67 -10.86
C GLU A 56 -13.15 10.67 -11.82
N SER A 57 -13.52 9.47 -11.35
CA SER A 57 -14.09 8.38 -12.17
C SER A 57 -15.48 8.65 -12.76
N GLY A 58 -16.08 9.78 -12.41
CA GLY A 58 -17.36 10.25 -12.94
C GLY A 58 -18.48 10.22 -11.91
N SER A 59 -19.73 10.24 -12.39
CA SER A 59 -20.90 10.29 -11.51
C SER A 59 -21.05 8.96 -10.75
N PRO A 60 -21.23 9.00 -9.41
CA PRO A 60 -21.54 7.81 -8.64
C PRO A 60 -22.80 7.12 -9.17
N ILE A 61 -22.77 5.79 -9.19
CA ILE A 61 -23.92 4.96 -9.50
C ILE A 61 -24.39 4.22 -8.26
N GLU A 62 -25.69 3.97 -8.16
CA GLU A 62 -26.24 3.17 -7.08
C GLU A 62 -25.86 1.70 -7.27
N ALA A 63 -25.21 1.11 -6.28
CA ALA A 63 -24.75 -0.28 -6.30
C ALA A 63 -25.85 -1.23 -5.79
N THR A 64 -26.95 -1.34 -6.53
CA THR A 64 -28.08 -2.23 -6.20
C THR A 64 -27.75 -3.71 -6.38
N ASP A 65 -28.58 -4.60 -5.83
CA ASP A 65 -28.41 -6.05 -5.99
C ASP A 65 -28.45 -6.48 -7.47
N ASP A 66 -29.37 -5.92 -8.25
CA ASP A 66 -29.47 -6.17 -9.69
C ASP A 66 -28.22 -5.72 -10.45
N TRP A 67 -27.67 -4.56 -10.06
CA TRP A 67 -26.41 -4.06 -10.62
C TRP A 67 -25.27 -5.04 -10.34
N TRP A 68 -25.15 -5.54 -9.11
CA TRP A 68 -24.14 -6.52 -8.73
C TRP A 68 -24.31 -7.86 -9.47
N ASN A 69 -25.53 -8.36 -9.58
CA ASN A 69 -25.84 -9.61 -10.29
C ASN A 69 -25.48 -9.51 -11.77
N ARG A 70 -25.79 -8.37 -12.41
CA ARG A 70 -25.43 -8.11 -13.80
C ARG A 70 -23.92 -8.01 -13.99
N LYS A 71 -23.21 -7.30 -13.10
CA LYS A 71 -21.75 -7.17 -13.13
C LYS A 71 -21.05 -8.53 -12.98
N ARG A 72 -21.47 -9.37 -12.03
CA ARG A 72 -20.93 -10.74 -11.87
C ARG A 72 -21.17 -11.61 -13.09
N SER A 73 -22.38 -11.57 -13.65
CA SER A 73 -22.73 -12.33 -14.86
C SER A 73 -21.86 -11.93 -16.05
N GLN A 74 -21.54 -10.64 -16.22
CA GLN A 74 -20.65 -10.14 -17.26
C GLN A 74 -19.20 -10.60 -17.05
N LEU A 75 -18.69 -10.56 -15.81
CA LEU A 75 -17.35 -11.03 -15.48
C LEU A 75 -17.18 -12.52 -15.77
N ILE A 76 -18.15 -13.35 -15.35
CA ILE A 76 -18.13 -14.80 -15.61
C ILE A 76 -18.08 -15.07 -17.12
N LYS A 77 -18.88 -14.36 -17.92
CA LYS A 77 -18.87 -14.50 -19.39
C LYS A 77 -17.50 -14.14 -20.00
N ARG A 78 -16.87 -13.05 -19.54
CA ARG A 78 -15.53 -12.62 -19.99
C ARG A 78 -14.44 -13.63 -19.66
N VAL A 79 -14.50 -14.24 -18.48
CA VAL A 79 -13.52 -15.27 -18.08
C VAL A 79 -13.65 -16.54 -18.93
N HIS A 80 -14.85 -16.87 -19.42
CA HIS A 80 -15.11 -18.06 -20.26
C HIS A 80 -14.96 -17.82 -21.77
N GLN A 81 -14.80 -16.58 -22.22
CA GLN A 81 -14.50 -16.22 -23.61
C GLN A 81 -13.27 -15.28 -23.62
N PRO A 82 -12.03 -15.81 -23.67
CA PRO A 82 -10.87 -14.96 -23.82
C PRO A 82 -10.97 -14.24 -25.17
N GLU A 83 -10.93 -12.92 -25.12
CA GLU A 83 -10.92 -12.03 -26.28
C GLU A 83 -9.73 -12.42 -27.18
N VAL A 84 -10.03 -12.93 -28.38
CA VAL A 84 -9.01 -13.20 -29.41
C VAL A 84 -8.56 -11.84 -29.93
N ILE A 85 -7.44 -11.33 -29.40
CA ILE A 85 -6.80 -10.12 -29.90
C ILE A 85 -6.34 -10.39 -31.34
N PRO A 86 -6.88 -9.73 -32.37
CA PRO A 86 -6.39 -9.90 -33.73
C PRO A 86 -4.98 -9.31 -33.82
N ARG A 87 -3.99 -10.15 -34.14
CA ARG A 87 -2.63 -9.68 -34.44
C ARG A 87 -2.68 -8.88 -35.74
N SER A 88 -2.32 -7.60 -35.68
CA SER A 88 -2.11 -6.78 -36.88
C SER A 88 -1.05 -7.42 -37.78
N PRO A 89 -1.28 -7.52 -39.10
CA PRO A 89 -0.26 -7.99 -40.03
C PRO A 89 0.82 -6.91 -40.22
N HIS A 90 2.07 -7.38 -40.30
CA HIS A 90 3.25 -6.57 -40.64
C HIS A 90 3.22 -6.06 -42.07
#